data_AF-A0A6A3KBM2-F1
#
_entry.id   AF-A0A6A3KBM2-F1
#
_cell.length_a   1.000
_cell.length_b   1.000
_cell.length_c   1.000
_cell.angle_alpha   90.00
_cell.angle_beta   90.00
_cell.angle_gamma   90.00
#
_symmetry.space_group_name_H-M   'P 1'
#
loop_
_entity.id
_entity.type
_entity.pdbx_description
1 polymer ?
#
loop_
_entity_poly.entity_id
_entity_poly.type
_entity_poly.pdbx_seq_one_letter_code
_entity_poly.pdbx_strand_id
1 'polypeptide(L)'
;MEVTWEALQERYSSVEVALLATVSCLIGVLVWVLTTPIRDVGWAFAGEVWRVVKMNFSMFGDFLTRYQEVLRDPGVRSLRGPAYALALWGALLTVPGQVLEDKEDEYGPYGRTLRAWWVALRVTYYDYLPDLSADTGRSVARYCRASFGACMASCTRTYAVVQFVCWLLLLMLSLAVHPP
;
A
#
# COMPACT_ATOMS: atom_id res chain seq x y z
N MET A 1 -49.05 29.92 65.45
CA MET A 1 -48.64 29.10 64.28
C MET A 1 -47.12 29.13 64.27
N GLU A 2 -46.49 28.17 64.93
CA GLU A 2 -45.04 28.07 64.98
C GLU A 2 -44.58 27.42 63.67
N VAL A 3 -43.89 28.20 62.84
CA VAL A 3 -43.27 27.70 61.63
C VAL A 3 -42.07 26.87 62.06
N THR A 4 -42.14 25.55 61.93
CA THR A 4 -41.07 24.62 62.29
C THR A 4 -39.88 24.82 61.36
N TRP A 5 -38.70 25.00 61.94
CA TRP A 5 -37.45 25.28 61.23
C TRP A 5 -37.12 24.23 60.16
N GLU A 6 -37.48 22.97 60.39
CA GLU A 6 -37.31 21.88 59.42
C GLU A 6 -38.16 22.05 58.16
N ALA A 7 -39.38 22.57 58.27
CA ALA A 7 -40.26 22.82 57.12
C ALA A 7 -39.76 23.98 56.25
N LEU A 8 -39.12 24.98 56.85
CA LEU A 8 -38.44 26.04 56.10
C LEU A 8 -37.18 25.49 55.40
N GLN A 9 -36.42 24.62 56.07
CA GLN A 9 -35.19 24.05 55.53
C GLN A 9 -35.46 23.07 54.37
N GLU A 10 -36.51 22.26 54.45
CA GLU A 10 -36.92 21.34 53.39
C GLU A 10 -37.48 22.09 52.16
N ARG A 11 -38.21 23.18 52.39
CA ARG A 11 -38.71 24.05 51.32
C ARG A 11 -37.56 24.81 50.65
N TYR A 12 -36.60 25.30 51.43
CA TYR A 12 -35.43 25.99 50.91
C TYR A 12 -34.51 25.04 50.12
N SER A 13 -34.27 23.82 50.61
CA SER A 13 -33.47 22.82 49.89
C SER A 13 -34.11 22.38 48.57
N SER A 14 -35.43 22.19 48.53
CA SER A 14 -36.15 21.84 47.28
C SER A 14 -36.09 22.96 46.24
N VAL A 15 -36.13 24.22 46.68
CA VAL A 15 -36.02 25.40 45.79
C VAL A 15 -34.59 25.55 45.26
N GLU A 16 -33.57 25.34 46.08
CA GLU A 16 -32.17 25.37 45.64
C GLU A 16 -31.87 24.25 44.64
N VAL A 17 -32.38 23.03 44.88
CA VAL A 17 -32.23 21.90 43.94
C VAL A 17 -32.96 22.18 42.63
N ALA A 18 -34.17 22.75 42.67
CA ALA A 18 -34.91 23.15 41.48
C ALA A 18 -34.22 24.28 40.70
N LEU A 19 -33.62 25.25 41.40
CA LEU A 19 -32.85 26.33 40.80
C LEU A 19 -31.58 25.80 40.12
N LEU A 20 -30.83 24.90 40.76
CA LEU A 20 -29.65 24.28 40.18
C LEU A 20 -30.00 23.44 38.94
N ALA A 21 -31.10 22.68 39.00
CA ALA A 21 -31.57 21.89 37.86
C ALA A 21 -31.97 22.78 36.67
N THR A 22 -32.66 23.90 36.92
CA THR A 22 -33.06 24.84 35.85
C THR A 22 -31.87 25.57 35.25
N VAL A 23 -30.92 26.04 36.07
CA VAL A 23 -29.67 26.66 35.59
C VAL A 23 -28.84 25.66 34.78
N SER A 24 -28.69 24.42 35.26
CA SER A 24 -28.00 23.35 34.53
C SER A 24 -28.67 23.06 33.18
N CYS A 25 -30.01 23.02 33.15
CA CYS A 25 -30.77 22.83 31.91
C CYS A 25 -30.55 23.98 30.92
N LEU A 26 -30.58 25.24 31.38
CA LEU A 26 -30.31 26.41 30.54
C LEU A 26 -28.88 26.42 30.00
N ILE A 27 -27.89 26.05 30.81
CA ILE A 27 -26.51 25.90 30.36
C ILE A 27 -26.40 24.78 29.32
N GLY A 28 -27.06 23.65 29.55
CA GLY A 28 -27.10 22.54 28.59
C GLY A 28 -27.70 22.95 27.25
N VAL A 29 -28.82 23.68 27.26
CA VAL A 29 -29.44 24.23 26.03
C VAL A 29 -28.53 25.24 25.36
N LEU A 30 -27.91 26.15 26.12
CA LEU A 30 -26.97 27.13 25.57
C LEU A 30 -25.76 26.45 24.90
N VAL A 31 -25.15 25.46 25.57
CA VAL A 31 -24.04 24.67 25.03
C VAL A 31 -24.49 23.89 23.79
N TRP A 32 -25.69 23.31 23.80
CA TRP A 32 -26.24 22.62 22.65
C TRP A 32 -26.41 23.56 21.45
N VAL A 33 -27.02 24.72 21.65
CA VAL A 33 -27.22 25.73 20.60
C VAL A 33 -25.87 26.24 20.07
N LEU A 34 -24.90 26.50 20.95
CA LEU A 34 -23.56 26.95 20.58
C LEU A 34 -22.78 25.90 19.78
N THR A 35 -22.98 24.61 20.08
CA THR A 35 -22.31 23.49 19.39
C THR A 35 -23.06 23.00 18.15
N THR A 36 -24.35 23.32 17.99
CA THR A 36 -25.16 22.98 16.82
C THR A 36 -24.52 23.41 15.49
N PRO A 37 -24.10 24.68 15.27
CA PRO A 37 -23.49 25.08 14.01
C PRO A 37 -22.18 24.34 13.71
N ILE A 38 -21.37 24.04 14.74
CA ILE A 38 -20.14 23.26 14.60
C ILE A 38 -20.47 21.83 14.15
N ARG A 39 -21.52 21.25 14.72
CA ARG A 39 -21.98 19.90 14.38
C ARG A 39 -22.52 19.83 12.95
N ASP A 40 -23.28 20.84 12.54
CA ASP A 40 -23.85 20.91 11.19
C ASP A 40 -22.75 21.05 10.14
N VAL A 41 -21.75 21.91 10.40
CA VAL A 41 -20.54 22.01 9.56
C VAL A 41 -19.78 20.69 9.55
N GLY A 42 -19.65 20.03 10.70
CA GLY A 42 -19.02 18.72 10.83
C GLY A 42 -19.72 17.64 9.99
N TRP A 43 -21.05 17.58 10.04
CA TRP A 43 -21.84 16.64 9.24
C TRP A 43 -21.79 16.95 7.75
N ALA A 44 -21.87 18.24 7.38
CA ALA A 44 -21.74 18.65 5.99
C ALA A 44 -20.37 18.25 5.43
N PHE A 45 -19.30 18.56 6.16
CA PHE A 45 -17.94 18.17 5.79
C PHE A 45 -17.78 16.65 5.71
N ALA A 46 -18.27 15.91 6.70
CA ALA A 46 -18.23 14.45 6.69
C ALA A 46 -19.01 13.87 5.50
N GLY A 47 -20.15 14.47 5.15
CA GLY A 47 -20.93 14.11 3.96
C GLY A 47 -20.14 14.30 2.66
N GLU A 48 -19.43 15.42 2.50
CA GLU A 48 -18.64 15.66 1.30
C GLU A 48 -17.41 14.77 1.21
N VAL A 49 -16.73 14.55 2.34
CA VAL A 49 -15.65 13.55 2.42
C VAL A 49 -16.19 12.17 2.06
N TRP A 50 -17.33 11.79 2.60
CA TRP A 50 -17.96 10.50 2.30
C TRP A 50 -18.33 10.37 0.83
N ARG A 51 -18.84 11.44 0.19
CA ARG A 51 -19.12 11.47 -1.24
C ARG A 51 -17.86 11.18 -2.06
N VAL A 52 -16.74 11.84 -1.71
CA VAL A 52 -15.46 11.63 -2.38
C VAL A 52 -14.94 10.21 -2.15
N VAL A 53 -15.00 9.70 -0.92
CA VAL A 53 -14.59 8.32 -0.60
C VAL A 53 -15.42 7.31 -1.39
N LYS A 54 -16.74 7.47 -1.42
CA LYS A 54 -17.66 6.62 -2.18
C LYS A 54 -17.34 6.65 -3.68
N MET A 55 -17.09 7.84 -4.24
CA MET A 55 -16.75 7.99 -5.65
C MET A 55 -15.42 7.29 -5.98
N ASN A 56 -14.40 7.46 -5.15
CA ASN A 56 -13.10 6.77 -5.33
C ASN A 56 -13.24 5.25 -5.20
N PHE A 57 -14.05 4.77 -4.25
CA PHE A 57 -14.29 3.34 -4.08
C PHE A 57 -15.05 2.73 -5.27
N SER A 58 -16.05 3.45 -5.79
CA SER A 58 -16.79 3.03 -6.99
C SER A 58 -15.86 2.91 -8.19
N MET A 59 -15.05 3.95 -8.44
CA MET A 59 -14.07 3.96 -9.53
C MET A 59 -13.06 2.82 -9.40
N PHE A 60 -12.57 2.54 -8.20
CA PHE A 60 -11.69 1.41 -7.96
C PHE A 60 -12.37 0.07 -8.22
N GLY A 61 -13.65 -0.06 -7.84
CA GLY A 61 -14.48 -1.21 -8.18
C GLY A 61 -14.59 -1.42 -9.69
N ASP A 62 -14.82 -0.34 -10.45
CA ASP A 62 -14.91 -0.41 -11.91
C ASP A 62 -13.58 -0.80 -12.57
N PHE A 63 -12.44 -0.29 -12.05
CA PHE A 63 -11.11 -0.74 -12.46
C PHE A 63 -10.91 -2.23 -12.20
N LEU A 64 -11.27 -2.71 -11.01
CA LEU A 64 -11.15 -4.12 -10.65
C LEU A 64 -12.03 -5.01 -11.54
N THR A 65 -13.28 -4.62 -11.77
CA THR A 65 -14.20 -5.37 -12.63
C THR A 65 -13.63 -5.48 -14.05
N ARG A 66 -13.21 -4.35 -14.64
CA ARG A 66 -12.63 -4.36 -15.98
C ARG A 66 -11.31 -5.13 -16.06
N TYR A 67 -10.51 -5.08 -15.02
CA TYR A 67 -9.28 -5.86 -14.92
C TYR A 67 -9.55 -7.36 -14.79
N GLN A 68 -10.59 -7.74 -14.02
CA GLN A 68 -11.05 -9.13 -13.93
C GLN A 68 -11.59 -9.66 -15.27
N GLU A 69 -12.20 -8.81 -16.09
CA GLU A 69 -12.60 -9.18 -17.46
C GLU A 69 -11.38 -9.49 -18.33
N VAL A 70 -10.35 -8.64 -18.29
CA VAL A 70 -9.08 -8.90 -19.02
C VAL A 70 -8.41 -10.18 -18.54
N LEU A 71 -8.45 -10.47 -17.25
CA LEU A 71 -7.96 -11.73 -16.67
C LEU A 71 -8.71 -12.97 -17.14
N ARG A 72 -10.01 -12.82 -17.45
CA ARG A 72 -10.87 -13.92 -17.90
C ARG A 72 -10.78 -14.14 -19.42
N ASP A 73 -10.21 -13.20 -20.16
CA ASP A 73 -10.05 -13.31 -21.61
C ASP A 73 -9.21 -14.55 -21.98
N PRO A 74 -9.73 -15.49 -22.79
CA PRO A 74 -8.99 -16.66 -23.25
C PRO A 74 -7.69 -16.29 -23.98
N GLY A 75 -7.61 -15.13 -24.64
CA GLY A 75 -6.38 -14.64 -25.28
C GLY A 75 -5.26 -14.43 -24.26
N VAL A 76 -5.54 -13.70 -23.18
CA VAL A 76 -4.58 -13.45 -22.09
C VAL A 76 -4.27 -14.74 -21.34
N ARG A 77 -5.26 -15.57 -21.08
CA ARG A 77 -5.11 -16.83 -20.34
C ARG A 77 -4.31 -17.90 -21.10
N SER A 78 -4.23 -17.78 -22.43
CA SER A 78 -3.41 -18.66 -23.26
C SER A 78 -1.91 -18.36 -23.15
N LEU A 79 -1.54 -17.16 -22.70
CA LEU A 79 -0.15 -16.77 -22.50
C LEU A 79 0.45 -17.57 -21.34
N ARG A 80 1.69 -18.05 -21.52
CA ARG A 80 2.41 -18.83 -20.50
C ARG A 80 3.59 -18.05 -19.94
N GLY A 81 3.82 -18.22 -18.63
CA GLY A 81 5.02 -17.74 -17.93
C GLY A 81 5.19 -16.21 -17.98
N PRO A 82 6.35 -15.68 -18.42
CA PRO A 82 6.66 -14.26 -18.34
C PRO A 82 5.78 -13.39 -19.26
N ALA A 83 5.29 -13.94 -20.37
CA ALA A 83 4.40 -13.23 -21.28
C ALA A 83 3.04 -12.92 -20.64
N TYR A 84 2.53 -13.84 -19.82
CA TYR A 84 1.30 -13.60 -19.05
C TYR A 84 1.51 -12.50 -18.00
N ALA A 85 2.63 -12.53 -17.28
CA ALA A 85 2.94 -11.52 -16.28
C ALA A 85 3.08 -10.12 -16.89
N LEU A 86 3.73 -10.01 -18.06
CA LEU A 86 3.86 -8.74 -18.79
C LEU A 86 2.53 -8.26 -19.36
N ALA A 87 1.69 -9.16 -19.89
CA ALA A 87 0.35 -8.80 -20.36
C ALA A 87 -0.54 -8.32 -19.21
N LEU A 88 -0.46 -8.99 -18.04
CA LEU A 88 -1.17 -8.59 -16.84
C LEU A 88 -0.71 -7.23 -16.32
N TRP A 89 0.61 -7.02 -16.33
CA TRP A 89 1.21 -5.76 -15.93
C TRP A 89 0.83 -4.61 -16.89
N GLY A 90 0.84 -4.87 -18.19
CA GLY A 90 0.36 -3.91 -19.20
C GLY A 90 -1.12 -3.59 -19.01
N ALA A 91 -1.95 -4.60 -18.77
CA ALA A 91 -3.38 -4.45 -18.50
C ALA A 91 -3.63 -3.55 -17.28
N LEU A 92 -2.84 -3.68 -16.21
CA LEU A 92 -2.95 -2.85 -15.02
C LEU A 92 -2.72 -1.36 -15.31
N LEU A 93 -1.83 -1.04 -16.26
CA LEU A 93 -1.55 0.34 -16.67
C LEU A 93 -2.56 0.89 -17.69
N THR A 94 -3.20 0.03 -18.49
CA THR A 94 -4.17 0.45 -19.52
C THR A 94 -5.61 0.51 -19.04
N VAL A 95 -6.03 -0.43 -18.19
CA VAL A 95 -7.43 -0.58 -17.76
C VAL A 95 -7.97 0.68 -17.06
N PRO A 96 -7.24 1.33 -16.14
CA PRO A 96 -7.73 2.56 -15.51
C PRO A 96 -8.01 3.68 -16.52
N GLY A 97 -7.16 3.82 -17.54
CA GLY A 97 -7.35 4.80 -18.60
C GLY A 97 -8.58 4.54 -19.47
N GLN A 98 -8.88 3.27 -19.76
CA GLN A 98 -10.05 2.86 -20.55
C GLN A 98 -11.35 3.04 -19.75
N VAL A 99 -11.38 2.62 -18.48
CA VAL A 99 -12.58 2.78 -17.65
C VAL A 99 -12.92 4.26 -17.45
N LEU A 100 -11.91 5.13 -17.29
CA LEU A 100 -12.13 6.57 -17.18
C LEU A 100 -12.57 7.24 -18.48
N GLU A 101 -12.28 6.62 -19.63
CA GLU A 101 -12.80 7.04 -20.93
C GLU A 101 -14.25 6.61 -21.11
N ASP A 102 -14.57 5.35 -20.83
CA ASP A 102 -15.92 4.79 -20.96
C ASP A 102 -16.91 5.45 -19.99
N LYS A 103 -16.42 5.90 -18.83
CA LYS A 103 -17.22 6.55 -17.77
C LYS A 103 -16.92 8.04 -17.63
N GLU A 104 -16.55 8.71 -18.71
CA GLU A 104 -16.25 10.14 -18.68
C GLU A 104 -17.44 10.97 -18.16
N ASP A 105 -18.67 10.62 -18.55
CA ASP A 105 -19.89 11.31 -18.09
C ASP A 105 -20.15 11.12 -16.58
N GLU A 106 -19.70 10.01 -15.99
CA GLU A 106 -19.92 9.68 -14.57
C GLU A 106 -18.92 10.41 -13.66
N TYR A 107 -17.65 10.54 -14.10
CA TYR A 107 -16.57 11.12 -13.29
C TYR A 107 -16.17 12.55 -13.69
N GLY A 108 -16.64 13.02 -14.84
CA GLY A 108 -16.49 14.38 -15.32
C GLY A 108 -15.04 14.90 -15.31
N PRO A 109 -14.80 16.16 -14.91
CA PRO A 109 -13.47 16.77 -14.91
C PRO A 109 -12.41 16.01 -14.07
N TYR A 110 -12.84 15.38 -12.97
CA TYR A 110 -11.94 14.61 -12.11
C TYR A 110 -11.45 13.36 -12.84
N GLY A 111 -12.36 12.61 -13.47
CA GLY A 111 -12.02 11.43 -14.26
C GLY A 111 -11.08 11.76 -15.42
N ARG A 112 -11.32 12.87 -16.15
CA ARG A 112 -10.42 13.34 -17.21
C ARG A 112 -9.00 13.61 -16.73
N THR A 113 -8.86 14.28 -15.59
CA THR A 113 -7.53 14.59 -15.02
C THR A 113 -6.82 13.29 -14.64
N LEU A 114 -7.51 12.40 -13.94
CA LEU A 114 -6.95 11.10 -13.55
C LEU A 114 -6.59 10.23 -14.77
N ARG A 115 -7.38 10.29 -15.85
CA ARG A 115 -7.07 9.62 -17.12
C ARG A 115 -5.77 10.16 -17.73
N ALA A 116 -5.61 11.48 -17.78
CA ALA A 116 -4.37 12.10 -18.27
C ALA A 116 -3.16 11.66 -17.45
N TRP A 117 -3.29 11.57 -16.12
CA TRP A 117 -2.24 11.02 -15.24
C TRP A 117 -1.93 9.56 -15.54
N TRP A 118 -2.94 8.71 -15.74
CA TRP A 118 -2.73 7.31 -16.10
C TRP A 118 -2.06 7.14 -17.47
N VAL A 119 -2.46 7.95 -18.46
CA VAL A 119 -1.81 7.96 -19.78
C VAL A 119 -0.36 8.40 -19.67
N ALA A 120 -0.08 9.48 -18.93
CA ALA A 120 1.28 9.95 -18.68
C ALA A 120 2.13 8.90 -17.96
N LEU A 121 1.58 8.24 -16.94
CA LEU A 121 2.25 7.15 -16.22
C LEU A 121 2.56 6.00 -17.18
N ARG A 122 1.59 5.58 -18.01
CA ARG A 122 1.77 4.52 -19.00
C ARG A 122 2.87 4.85 -19.99
N VAL A 123 2.85 6.05 -20.57
CA VAL A 123 3.86 6.50 -21.55
C VAL A 123 5.24 6.51 -20.91
N THR A 124 5.38 7.17 -19.75
CA THR A 124 6.62 7.20 -18.96
C THR A 124 7.11 5.78 -18.66
N TYR A 125 6.22 4.91 -18.23
CA TYR A 125 6.59 3.53 -17.90
C TYR A 125 7.11 2.78 -19.13
N TYR A 126 6.45 2.86 -20.28
CA TYR A 126 6.90 2.18 -21.50
C TYR A 126 8.15 2.81 -22.13
N ASP A 127 8.38 4.11 -21.94
CA ASP A 127 9.57 4.80 -22.46
C ASP A 127 10.82 4.48 -21.62
N TYR A 128 10.72 4.46 -20.29
CA TYR A 128 11.89 4.31 -19.41
C TYR A 128 12.18 2.87 -18.96
N LEU A 129 11.15 2.03 -18.80
CA LEU A 129 11.33 0.66 -18.32
C LEU A 129 12.22 -0.23 -19.20
N PRO A 130 12.10 -0.26 -20.55
CA PRO A 130 12.91 -1.16 -21.36
C PRO A 130 14.41 -0.84 -21.23
N ASP A 131 14.77 0.44 -21.21
CA ASP A 131 16.16 0.87 -21.05
C ASP A 131 16.69 0.56 -19.65
N LEU A 132 15.91 0.90 -18.61
CA LEU A 132 16.30 0.64 -17.22
C LEU A 132 16.43 -0.86 -16.92
N SER A 133 15.51 -1.68 -17.44
CA SER A 133 15.55 -3.14 -17.28
C SER A 133 16.70 -3.76 -18.06
N ALA A 134 17.01 -3.26 -19.26
CA ALA A 134 18.16 -3.69 -20.04
C ALA A 134 19.49 -3.32 -19.36
N ASP A 135 19.63 -2.10 -18.83
CA ASP A 135 20.81 -1.67 -18.09
C ASP A 135 21.00 -2.46 -16.79
N THR A 136 19.92 -2.64 -16.04
CA THR A 136 19.92 -3.46 -14.82
C THR A 136 20.31 -4.90 -15.13
N GLY A 137 19.72 -5.50 -16.17
CA GLY A 137 20.05 -6.84 -16.63
C GLY A 137 21.51 -6.97 -17.05
N ARG A 138 22.04 -6.00 -17.80
CA ARG A 138 23.47 -5.94 -18.18
C ARG A 138 24.39 -5.77 -16.97
N SER A 139 23.98 -5.02 -15.96
CA SER A 139 24.74 -4.85 -14.71
C SER A 139 24.78 -6.14 -13.90
N VAL A 140 23.62 -6.76 -13.68
CA VAL A 140 23.50 -8.04 -12.96
C VAL A 140 24.28 -9.14 -13.67
N ALA A 141 24.18 -9.24 -15.00
CA ALA A 141 24.94 -10.22 -15.76
C ALA A 141 26.47 -10.03 -15.61
N ARG A 142 26.95 -8.78 -15.61
CA ARG A 142 28.37 -8.48 -15.37
C ARG A 142 28.79 -8.88 -13.96
N TYR A 143 27.98 -8.54 -12.96
CA TYR A 143 28.24 -8.91 -11.57
C TYR A 143 28.29 -10.43 -11.40
N CYS A 144 27.28 -11.16 -11.87
CA CYS A 144 27.24 -12.62 -11.78
C CYS A 144 28.46 -13.27 -12.46
N ARG A 145 28.82 -12.83 -13.68
CA ARG A 145 30.02 -13.36 -14.35
C ARG A 145 31.29 -13.09 -13.55
N ALA A 146 31.44 -11.90 -12.99
CA ALA A 146 32.58 -11.56 -12.15
C ALA A 146 32.62 -12.44 -10.88
N SER A 147 31.48 -12.63 -10.21
CA SER A 147 31.38 -13.49 -9.03
C SER A 147 31.69 -14.96 -9.34
N PHE A 148 31.16 -15.50 -10.45
CA PHE A 148 31.47 -16.87 -10.87
C PHE A 148 32.94 -17.03 -11.27
N GLY A 149 33.50 -16.05 -11.98
CA GLY A 149 34.93 -16.05 -12.33
C GLY A 149 35.82 -16.06 -11.08
N ALA A 150 35.52 -15.23 -10.09
CA ALA A 150 36.23 -15.20 -8.82
C ALA A 150 36.08 -16.51 -8.02
N CYS A 151 34.87 -17.07 -7.99
CA CYS A 151 34.60 -18.36 -7.33
C CYS A 151 35.41 -19.50 -7.97
N MET A 152 35.37 -19.61 -9.30
CA MET A 152 36.15 -20.62 -10.03
C MET A 152 37.65 -20.45 -9.80
N ALA A 153 38.17 -19.22 -9.87
CA ALA A 153 39.58 -18.95 -9.59
C ALA A 153 39.98 -19.32 -8.16
N SER A 154 39.09 -19.07 -7.18
CA SER A 154 39.29 -19.50 -5.80
C SER A 154 39.30 -21.03 -5.67
N CYS A 155 38.36 -21.73 -6.30
CA CYS A 155 38.31 -23.20 -6.29
C CYS A 155 39.57 -23.83 -6.89
N THR A 156 40.08 -23.30 -8.00
CA THR A 156 41.32 -23.81 -8.62
C THR A 156 42.53 -23.64 -7.68
N ARG A 157 42.63 -22.51 -6.99
CA ARG A 157 43.70 -22.26 -6.00
C ARG A 157 43.59 -23.22 -4.81
N THR A 158 42.39 -23.41 -4.28
CA THR A 158 42.16 -24.34 -3.16
C THR A 158 42.44 -25.79 -3.57
N TYR A 159 42.03 -26.21 -4.77
CA TYR A 159 42.31 -27.54 -5.30
C TYR A 159 43.81 -27.80 -5.41
N ALA A 160 44.59 -26.84 -5.92
CA ALA A 160 46.05 -26.97 -6.02
C ALA A 160 46.72 -27.13 -4.64
N VAL A 161 46.24 -26.38 -3.63
CA VAL A 161 46.74 -26.51 -2.24
C VAL A 161 46.40 -27.89 -1.67
N VAL A 162 45.15 -28.35 -1.83
CA VAL A 162 44.73 -29.68 -1.36
C VAL A 162 45.54 -30.78 -2.05
N GLN A 163 45.74 -30.68 -3.37
CA GLN A 163 46.54 -31.63 -4.13
C GLN A 163 47.99 -31.67 -3.62
N PHE A 164 48.62 -30.51 -3.37
CA PHE A 164 49.96 -30.43 -2.80
C PHE A 164 50.04 -31.08 -1.41
N VAL A 165 49.07 -30.81 -0.53
CA VAL A 165 49.01 -31.40 0.82
C VAL A 165 48.82 -32.92 0.74
N CYS A 166 47.97 -33.43 -0.16
CA CYS A 166 47.82 -34.86 -0.38
C CYS A 166 49.13 -35.51 -0.85
N TRP A 167 49.85 -34.91 -1.80
CA TRP A 167 51.16 -35.41 -2.23
C TRP A 167 52.18 -35.41 -1.10
N LEU A 168 52.23 -34.36 -0.29
CA LEU A 168 53.13 -34.28 0.87
C LEU A 168 52.84 -35.38 1.89
N LEU A 169 51.56 -35.61 2.21
CA LEU A 169 51.13 -36.68 3.13
C LEU A 169 51.50 -38.07 2.61
N LEU A 170 51.30 -38.34 1.31
CA LEU A 170 51.71 -39.59 0.69
C LEU A 170 53.23 -39.79 0.78
N LEU A 171 54.01 -38.72 0.58
CA LEU A 171 55.47 -38.76 0.68
C LEU A 171 55.93 -39.05 2.12
N MET A 172 55.35 -38.36 3.12
CA MET A 172 55.62 -38.64 4.53
C MET A 172 55.23 -40.06 4.94
N LEU A 173 54.09 -40.57 4.44
CA LEU A 173 53.67 -41.95 4.66
C LEU A 173 54.65 -42.94 4.04
N SER A 174 55.13 -42.69 2.82
CA SER A 174 56.13 -43.55 2.18
C SER A 174 57.45 -43.61 2.97
N LEU A 175 57.92 -42.48 3.50
CA LEU A 175 59.12 -42.40 4.35
C LEU A 175 58.93 -43.11 5.68
N ALA A 176 57.73 -43.04 6.28
CA ALA A 176 57.43 -43.73 7.53
C ALA A 176 57.34 -45.25 7.37
N VAL A 177 56.86 -45.73 6.21
CA VAL A 177 56.71 -47.17 5.93
C VAL A 177 58.01 -47.80 5.41
N HIS A 178 58.92 -47.02 4.79
CA HIS A 178 60.26 -47.45 4.40
C HIS A 178 61.34 -46.80 5.28
N PRO A 179 61.60 -47.33 6.49
CA PRO A 179 62.85 -47.01 7.18
C PRO A 179 64.06 -47.60 6.41
N PRO A 180 65.27 -47.06 6.60
CA PRO A 180 66.48 -47.59 5.99
C PRO A 180 66.79 -49.03 6.41
#